data_AF-A0A947HD26-F1
#
_entry.id   AF-A0A947HD26-F1
#
_cell.length_a   1.000
_cell.length_b   1.000
_cell.length_c   1.000
_cell.angle_alpha   90.00
_cell.angle_beta   90.00
_cell.angle_gamma   90.00
#
_symmetry.space_group_name_H-M   'P 1'
#
loop_
_entity.id
_entity.type
_entity.pdbx_description
1 polymer ?
#
loop_
_entity_poly.entity_id
_entity_poly.type
_entity_poly.pdbx_seq_one_letter_code
_entity_poly.pdbx_strand_id
1 'polypeptide(L)'
;MYVSASSTLANIQFKPATSAQPTLSASQPAVSPYSSQDTWTPRLVGDNTIQAQGKNVGLRIIGKTLGLKADYMEASFHDKTPNTPIDIEELDFNLHVKAGVASVSDVDATLTVERLLNRKTEGSNKKPLVKDLRVTFNPNNEVRVEGKVRALGMNLPIDIKGTVSSTPAGEIRYDLGKAKVAGIGLNGLMSVTGMNLDKLLKLHNPNEGYYSQGNSLFVNLGTTVSNLDDAIGLQANVHGVSTHLGRLQLVVGDTPEDAARALREKQQVEPAYVKATAGHAYIDGFFLKEGKLNIYDLTPSTPLGLNVVGPERSIQVKSGFIGITDARFEELIKDEIGETDDFTDIDTTLKKDGAHLKGKLFGAVPVSMNLTFGRTHEGQLMFTPNSPKAIGFIPLPLGLVREKVQKLVKTGTPYGDGVAIKGMSGIDLGYISQLVHQNGYIVMEATEKPQQN
;
A
#
# COMPACT_ATOMS: atom_id res chain seq x y z
N MET A 1 -1.31 38.67 28.51
CA MET A 1 -1.42 37.25 28.92
C MET A 1 -0.69 36.45 27.86
N TYR A 2 0.59 36.15 28.08
CA TYR A 2 1.40 35.36 27.15
C TYR A 2 1.02 33.89 27.34
N VAL A 3 0.24 33.34 26.41
CA VAL A 3 0.07 31.90 26.31
C VAL A 3 1.35 31.37 25.69
N SER A 4 2.22 30.75 26.48
CA SER A 4 3.31 29.94 25.95
C SER A 4 2.66 28.76 25.22
N ALA A 5 2.57 28.84 23.90
CA ALA A 5 2.26 27.69 23.08
C ALA A 5 3.46 26.75 23.16
N SER A 6 3.50 25.88 24.18
CA SER A 6 4.32 24.68 24.14
C SER A 6 3.87 23.92 22.91
N SER A 7 4.66 23.93 21.83
CA SER A 7 4.29 23.26 20.59
C SER A 7 3.99 21.79 20.91
N THR A 8 2.79 21.33 20.58
CA THR A 8 2.40 19.91 20.67
C THR A 8 3.39 18.99 19.97
N LEU A 9 4.06 19.49 18.91
CA LEU A 9 5.15 18.81 18.20
C LEU A 9 6.37 18.46 19.08
N ALA A 10 6.75 19.32 20.03
CA ALA A 10 7.94 19.07 20.88
C ALA A 10 7.80 17.84 21.78
N ASN A 11 6.58 17.33 21.95
CA ASN A 11 6.29 16.11 22.72
C ASN A 11 6.20 14.86 21.82
N ILE A 12 6.29 15.00 20.50
CA ILE A 12 6.34 13.85 19.59
C ILE A 12 7.78 13.36 19.54
N GLN A 13 8.10 12.33 20.33
CA GLN A 13 9.41 11.69 20.30
C GLN A 13 9.44 10.60 19.23
N PHE A 14 10.11 10.89 18.12
CA PHE A 14 10.65 9.86 17.22
C PHE A 14 11.98 9.38 17.83
N LYS A 15 12.24 8.09 18.00
CA LYS A 15 13.54 7.65 18.56
C LYS A 15 14.40 7.06 17.44
N PRO A 16 15.64 7.53 17.23
CA PRO A 16 16.59 6.82 16.38
C PRO A 16 17.00 5.50 17.06
N ALA A 17 17.11 4.43 16.28
CA ALA A 17 17.51 3.13 16.79
C ALA A 17 18.95 3.14 17.32
N THR A 18 19.16 2.57 18.51
CA THR A 18 20.48 2.14 18.96
C THR A 18 20.79 0.78 18.33
N SER A 19 21.77 0.73 17.41
CA SER A 19 22.31 -0.54 16.92
C SER A 19 23.08 -1.22 18.06
N ALA A 20 22.54 -2.28 18.64
CA ALA A 20 23.35 -3.28 19.30
C ALA A 20 23.77 -4.31 18.24
N GLN A 21 25.00 -4.20 17.74
CA GLN A 21 25.67 -5.31 17.07
C GLN A 21 26.95 -5.68 17.82
N PRO A 22 27.20 -6.97 18.09
CA PRO A 22 28.52 -7.44 18.50
C PRO A 22 29.50 -7.33 17.32
N THR A 23 30.74 -7.01 17.65
CA THR A 23 31.87 -6.77 16.76
C THR A 23 32.35 -8.02 16.01
N LEU A 24 32.80 -7.86 14.75
CA LEU A 24 34.22 -7.92 14.34
C LEU A 24 34.44 -7.93 12.79
N SER A 25 35.39 -7.07 12.36
CA SER A 25 36.34 -7.19 11.24
C SER A 25 36.01 -6.80 9.77
N ALA A 26 36.53 -5.62 9.42
CA ALA A 26 37.42 -5.22 8.30
C ALA A 26 36.99 -5.24 6.79
N SER A 27 36.82 -3.99 6.30
CA SER A 27 37.29 -3.39 5.03
C SER A 27 36.65 -3.77 3.68
N GLN A 28 35.47 -3.20 3.43
CA GLN A 28 35.07 -2.56 2.16
C GLN A 28 34.26 -1.29 2.54
N PRO A 29 34.17 -0.22 1.73
CA PRO A 29 33.18 0.82 1.94
C PRO A 29 31.81 0.22 1.63
N ALA A 30 31.21 -0.43 2.63
CA ALA A 30 29.85 -0.89 2.58
C ALA A 30 28.96 0.36 2.50
N VAL A 31 28.27 0.53 1.37
CA VAL A 31 27.04 1.30 1.35
C VAL A 31 26.13 0.61 2.35
N SER A 32 25.97 1.21 3.54
CA SER A 32 25.10 0.67 4.58
C SER A 32 23.69 0.52 3.99
N PRO A 33 23.06 -0.67 4.06
CA PRO A 33 21.62 -0.75 3.90
C PRO A 33 21.03 -0.04 5.11
N TYR A 34 20.40 1.12 4.87
CA TYR A 34 19.62 1.79 5.90
C TYR A 34 18.53 0.82 6.39
N SER A 35 18.57 0.46 7.67
CA SER A 35 17.46 -0.21 8.35
C SER A 35 16.87 0.75 9.36
N SER A 36 15.80 1.44 8.98
CA SER A 36 14.96 2.20 9.92
C SER A 36 14.04 1.22 10.64
N GLN A 37 14.25 1.03 11.95
CA GLN A 37 13.21 0.49 12.84
C GLN A 37 12.79 1.61 13.77
N ASP A 38 11.59 2.11 13.56
CA ASP A 38 10.94 3.10 14.42
C ASP A 38 10.39 2.42 15.66
N THR A 39 10.76 2.93 16.84
CA THR A 39 10.12 2.51 18.10
C THR A 39 9.15 3.60 18.54
N TRP A 40 7.92 3.48 18.05
CA TRP A 40 6.75 4.15 18.60
C TRP A 40 6.52 3.65 20.03
N THR A 41 6.27 4.55 20.98
CA THR A 41 5.79 4.14 22.30
C THR A 41 4.27 4.22 22.32
N PRO A 42 3.57 3.10 22.51
CA PRO A 42 2.12 3.08 22.53
C PRO A 42 1.53 4.03 23.55
N ARG A 43 0.56 4.85 23.11
CA ARG A 43 -0.53 5.19 24.02
C ARG A 43 -1.38 3.93 24.13
N LEU A 44 -1.38 3.33 25.32
CA LEU A 44 -2.08 2.10 25.71
C LEU A 44 -3.62 2.12 25.53
N VAL A 45 -4.19 3.05 24.76
CA VAL A 45 -5.64 3.23 24.65
C VAL A 45 -6.01 3.63 23.22
N GLY A 46 -6.25 2.63 22.38
CA GLY A 46 -6.87 2.80 21.06
C GLY A 46 -6.39 1.77 20.03
N ASP A 47 -7.31 1.03 19.42
CA ASP A 47 -7.03 0.20 18.24
C ASP A 47 -6.53 1.10 17.10
N ASN A 48 -5.26 0.97 16.72
CA ASN A 48 -4.72 1.69 15.57
C ASN A 48 -5.48 1.21 14.32
N THR A 49 -6.38 2.07 13.83
CA THR A 49 -7.29 1.75 12.73
C THR A 49 -7.20 2.84 11.67
N ILE A 50 -7.02 2.43 10.41
CA ILE A 50 -7.12 3.31 9.25
C ILE A 50 -8.46 3.03 8.60
N GLN A 51 -9.26 4.06 8.35
CA GLN A 51 -10.47 3.93 7.53
C GLN A 51 -10.17 4.45 6.14
N ALA A 52 -10.47 3.65 5.11
CA ALA A 52 -10.23 4.06 3.73
C ALA A 52 -11.43 3.78 2.84
N GLN A 53 -11.61 4.66 1.86
CA GLN A 53 -12.50 4.51 0.74
C GLN A 53 -11.69 4.63 -0.56
N GLY A 54 -11.77 3.62 -1.42
CA GLY A 54 -11.04 3.56 -2.67
C GLY A 54 -11.94 3.33 -3.86
N LYS A 55 -11.54 3.85 -5.01
CA LYS A 55 -12.19 3.66 -6.30
C LYS A 55 -11.18 3.29 -7.36
N ASN A 56 -11.49 2.23 -8.11
CA ASN A 56 -10.59 1.60 -9.08
C ASN A 56 -9.18 1.38 -8.50
N VAL A 57 -9.10 0.62 -7.40
CA VAL A 57 -7.87 0.34 -6.67
C VAL A 57 -7.37 -1.09 -6.89
N GLY A 58 -6.05 -1.24 -6.96
CA GLY A 58 -5.36 -2.52 -7.00
C GLY A 58 -4.69 -2.81 -5.65
N LEU A 59 -4.94 -3.98 -5.09
CA LEU A 59 -4.30 -4.46 -3.87
C LEU A 59 -3.73 -5.86 -4.10
N ARG A 60 -2.57 -6.18 -3.53
CA ARG A 60 -2.07 -7.56 -3.50
C ARG A 60 -2.04 -8.10 -2.08
N ILE A 61 -2.82 -9.15 -1.80
CA ILE A 61 -3.20 -9.53 -0.43
C ILE A 61 -2.59 -10.84 0.09
N ILE A 62 -1.93 -11.62 -0.76
CA ILE A 62 -1.25 -12.87 -0.39
C ILE A 62 0.18 -12.80 -0.91
N GLY A 63 1.18 -12.68 -0.04
CA GLY A 63 2.60 -12.64 -0.43
C GLY A 63 2.92 -11.67 -1.57
N LYS A 64 2.16 -10.56 -1.67
CA LYS A 64 2.21 -9.59 -2.78
C LYS A 64 1.98 -10.20 -4.18
N THR A 65 1.31 -11.36 -4.30
CA THR A 65 1.02 -12.04 -5.60
C THR A 65 -0.44 -12.04 -6.00
N LEU A 66 -1.40 -12.28 -5.09
CA LEU A 66 -2.83 -12.29 -5.46
C LEU A 66 -3.31 -10.86 -5.76
N GLY A 67 -3.47 -10.53 -7.04
CA GLY A 67 -4.01 -9.26 -7.50
C GLY A 67 -5.53 -9.16 -7.29
N LEU A 68 -5.95 -8.29 -6.39
CA LEU A 68 -7.33 -7.87 -6.22
C LEU A 68 -7.53 -6.51 -6.90
N LYS A 69 -8.43 -6.45 -7.88
CA LYS A 69 -8.90 -5.17 -8.44
C LYS A 69 -10.25 -4.82 -7.86
N ALA A 70 -10.32 -3.81 -7.01
CA ALA A 70 -11.58 -3.27 -6.50
C ALA A 70 -12.03 -2.07 -7.34
N ASP A 71 -13.22 -2.18 -7.93
CA ASP A 71 -13.85 -1.05 -8.60
C ASP A 71 -14.30 0.00 -7.57
N TYR A 72 -14.75 -0.46 -6.41
CA TYR A 72 -15.04 0.34 -5.23
C TYR A 72 -14.74 -0.47 -3.97
N MET A 73 -14.21 0.17 -2.93
CA MET A 73 -14.00 -0.45 -1.63
C MET A 73 -14.09 0.59 -0.51
N GLU A 74 -14.78 0.24 0.56
CA GLU A 74 -14.79 0.91 1.86
C GLU A 74 -14.32 -0.11 2.88
N ALA A 75 -13.19 0.16 3.53
CA ALA A 75 -12.54 -0.80 4.40
C ALA A 75 -11.85 -0.12 5.59
N SER A 76 -11.67 -0.88 6.66
CA SER A 76 -10.78 -0.54 7.77
C SER A 76 -9.58 -1.48 7.82
N PHE A 77 -8.42 -0.91 8.09
CA PHE A 77 -7.16 -1.61 8.31
C PHE A 77 -6.92 -1.56 9.81
N HIS A 78 -6.93 -2.72 10.43
CA HIS A 78 -6.66 -2.89 11.85
C HIS A 78 -5.26 -3.43 12.03
N ASP A 79 -4.51 -2.78 12.90
CA ASP A 79 -3.16 -3.18 13.23
C ASP A 79 -3.10 -4.62 13.78
N LYS A 80 -2.20 -5.44 13.24
CA LYS A 80 -1.92 -6.79 13.77
C LYS A 80 -1.05 -6.72 15.02
N THR A 81 -0.22 -5.69 15.10
CA THR A 81 0.84 -5.51 16.10
C THR A 81 0.70 -4.12 16.68
N PRO A 82 -0.11 -3.94 17.75
CA PRO A 82 -0.49 -2.63 18.27
C PRO A 82 0.66 -1.69 18.65
N ASN A 83 1.91 -2.16 18.63
CA ASN A 83 3.14 -1.47 18.99
C ASN A 83 3.89 -0.86 17.80
N THR A 84 3.47 -1.12 16.56
CA THR A 84 4.13 -0.62 15.35
C THR A 84 3.09 0.06 14.45
N PRO A 85 3.43 1.16 13.76
CA PRO A 85 2.51 1.74 12.79
C PRO A 85 2.14 0.72 11.71
N ILE A 86 0.92 0.83 11.18
CA ILE A 86 0.49 -0.05 10.08
C ILE A 86 1.35 0.25 8.86
N ASP A 87 2.04 -0.77 8.37
CA ASP A 87 2.70 -0.73 7.08
C ASP A 87 1.80 -1.39 6.03
N ILE A 88 1.22 -0.56 5.16
CA ILE A 88 0.33 -1.04 4.10
C ILE A 88 1.11 -1.84 3.03
N GLU A 89 2.39 -1.53 2.85
CA GLU A 89 3.25 -2.18 1.86
C GLU A 89 3.75 -3.55 2.34
N GLU A 90 3.95 -3.72 3.64
CA GLU A 90 4.37 -4.98 4.29
C GLU A 90 3.21 -5.89 4.71
N LEU A 91 1.96 -5.50 4.47
CA LEU A 91 0.76 -6.32 4.73
C LEU A 91 0.56 -6.67 6.23
N ASP A 92 1.02 -5.81 7.12
CA ASP A 92 0.96 -6.02 8.58
C ASP A 92 -0.36 -5.51 9.20
N PHE A 93 -1.48 -5.92 8.61
CA PHE A 93 -2.80 -5.52 9.05
C PHE A 93 -3.86 -6.59 8.80
N ASN A 94 -4.95 -6.47 9.54
CA ASN A 94 -6.21 -7.13 9.27
C ASN A 94 -7.11 -6.16 8.50
N LEU A 95 -7.59 -6.59 7.34
CA LEU A 95 -8.50 -5.84 6.48
C LEU A 95 -9.93 -6.24 6.75
N HIS A 96 -10.74 -5.28 7.19
CA HIS A 96 -12.18 -5.43 7.28
C HIS A 96 -12.85 -4.66 6.14
N VAL A 97 -13.54 -5.37 5.24
CA VAL A 97 -14.22 -4.78 4.08
C VAL A 97 -15.70 -4.57 4.43
N LYS A 98 -16.04 -3.33 4.78
CA LYS A 98 -17.42 -2.93 5.09
C LYS A 98 -18.32 -2.94 3.86
N ALA A 99 -17.80 -2.50 2.71
CA ALA A 99 -18.52 -2.50 1.44
C ALA A 99 -17.53 -2.57 0.27
N GLY A 100 -17.75 -3.40 -0.74
CA GLY A 100 -16.84 -3.44 -1.88
C GLY A 100 -17.34 -4.24 -3.07
N VAL A 101 -16.83 -3.88 -4.25
CA VAL A 101 -16.93 -4.69 -5.46
C VAL A 101 -15.52 -4.93 -5.97
N ALA A 102 -15.08 -6.17 -5.87
CA ALA A 102 -13.74 -6.57 -6.24
C ALA A 102 -13.75 -7.68 -7.27
N SER A 103 -12.66 -7.80 -8.00
CA SER A 103 -12.50 -8.82 -9.02
C SER A 103 -11.09 -9.39 -9.03
N VAL A 104 -11.02 -10.68 -9.34
CA VAL A 104 -9.79 -11.46 -9.42
C VAL A 104 -9.73 -12.08 -10.81
N SER A 105 -8.53 -12.08 -11.42
CA SER A 105 -8.33 -12.73 -12.72
C SER A 105 -8.26 -14.25 -12.57
N ASP A 106 -8.54 -14.97 -13.65
CA ASP A 106 -8.38 -16.43 -13.69
C ASP A 106 -6.92 -16.86 -13.48
N VAL A 107 -5.95 -16.05 -13.91
CA VAL A 107 -4.52 -16.24 -13.62
C VAL A 107 -4.25 -16.15 -12.12
N ASP A 108 -4.68 -15.07 -11.47
CA ASP A 108 -4.47 -14.86 -10.03
C ASP A 108 -5.18 -15.94 -9.19
N ALA A 109 -6.39 -16.32 -9.60
CA ALA A 109 -7.15 -17.40 -8.97
C ALA A 109 -6.45 -18.75 -9.13
N THR A 110 -5.89 -19.04 -10.31
CA THR A 110 -5.13 -20.27 -10.58
C THR A 110 -3.95 -20.40 -9.61
N LEU A 111 -3.12 -19.35 -9.51
CA LEU A 111 -1.96 -19.33 -8.62
C LEU A 111 -2.37 -19.50 -7.15
N THR A 112 -3.46 -18.86 -6.75
CA THR A 112 -3.96 -18.93 -5.36
C THR A 112 -4.47 -20.32 -5.01
N VAL A 113 -5.27 -20.95 -5.89
CA VAL A 113 -5.80 -22.29 -5.65
C VAL A 113 -4.68 -23.33 -5.67
N GLU A 114 -3.70 -23.21 -6.56
CA GLU A 114 -2.55 -24.11 -6.58
C GLU A 114 -1.74 -24.03 -5.28
N ARG A 115 -1.44 -22.81 -4.80
CA ARG A 115 -0.76 -22.59 -3.50
C ARG A 115 -1.56 -23.17 -2.34
N LEU A 116 -2.88 -22.93 -2.28
CA LEU A 116 -3.76 -23.49 -1.25
C LEU A 116 -3.70 -25.02 -1.21
N LEU A 117 -3.80 -25.68 -2.37
CA LEU A 117 -3.82 -27.15 -2.47
C LEU A 117 -2.44 -27.77 -2.22
N ASN A 118 -1.35 -27.05 -2.51
CA ASN A 118 0.02 -27.53 -2.35
C ASN A 118 0.66 -27.11 -1.01
N ARG A 119 0.03 -26.25 -0.20
CA ARG A 119 0.58 -25.76 1.07
C ARG A 119 1.12 -26.84 2.00
N LYS A 120 0.39 -27.96 2.18
CA LYS A 120 0.84 -29.08 3.04
C LYS A 120 2.04 -29.86 2.48
N THR A 121 2.37 -29.65 1.21
CA THR A 121 3.54 -30.23 0.55
C THR A 121 4.69 -29.24 0.43
N GLU A 122 4.41 -27.93 0.32
CA GLU A 122 5.38 -26.84 0.39
C GLU A 122 6.09 -26.88 1.75
N GLY A 123 7.41 -27.06 1.76
CA GLY A 123 8.22 -27.22 2.99
C GLY A 123 8.42 -28.65 3.47
N SER A 124 7.70 -29.63 2.90
CA SER A 124 8.02 -31.05 3.08
C SER A 124 8.71 -31.58 1.82
N ASN A 125 9.65 -32.53 1.91
CA ASN A 125 10.25 -33.18 0.73
C ASN A 125 9.24 -34.06 -0.08
N LYS A 126 7.93 -33.83 0.06
CA LYS A 126 6.86 -34.52 -0.65
C LYS A 126 6.54 -33.79 -1.95
N LYS A 127 6.29 -34.53 -3.02
CA LYS A 127 5.87 -33.92 -4.30
C LYS A 127 4.48 -33.27 -4.15
N PRO A 128 4.20 -32.18 -4.89
CA PRO A 128 2.93 -31.47 -4.80
C PRO A 128 1.73 -32.34 -5.12
N LEU A 129 0.59 -31.99 -4.52
CA LEU A 129 -0.68 -32.69 -4.68
C LEU A 129 -1.30 -32.41 -6.05
N VAL A 130 -1.18 -31.16 -6.51
CA VAL A 130 -1.68 -30.72 -7.82
C VAL A 130 -0.58 -30.08 -8.64
N LYS A 131 -0.70 -30.18 -9.97
CA LYS A 131 0.20 -29.56 -10.96
C LYS A 131 -0.56 -29.12 -12.19
N ASP A 132 0.00 -28.16 -12.92
CA ASP A 132 -0.55 -27.64 -14.17
C ASP A 132 -2.01 -27.19 -14.00
N LEU A 133 -2.33 -26.60 -12.83
CA LEU A 133 -3.67 -26.16 -12.53
C LEU A 133 -4.02 -24.98 -13.44
N ARG A 134 -5.25 -24.93 -13.92
CA ARG A 134 -5.83 -23.81 -14.64
C ARG A 134 -7.27 -23.62 -14.20
N VAL A 135 -7.52 -22.47 -13.59
CA VAL A 135 -8.88 -21.96 -13.34
C VAL A 135 -9.27 -21.09 -14.52
N THR A 136 -10.52 -21.15 -14.95
CA THR A 136 -11.05 -20.29 -16.01
C THR A 136 -12.46 -19.85 -15.64
N PHE A 137 -12.71 -18.55 -15.77
CA PHE A 137 -14.00 -17.92 -15.49
C PHE A 137 -14.72 -17.62 -16.80
N ASN A 138 -15.73 -18.42 -17.11
CA ASN A 138 -16.59 -18.26 -18.27
C ASN A 138 -17.79 -17.36 -17.92
N PRO A 139 -18.52 -16.79 -18.90
CA PRO A 139 -19.78 -16.09 -18.61
C PRO A 139 -20.81 -16.98 -17.89
N ASN A 140 -21.84 -16.36 -17.30
CA ASN A 140 -22.96 -17.04 -16.63
C ASN A 140 -22.56 -17.86 -15.39
N ASN A 141 -21.61 -17.35 -14.61
CA ASN A 141 -21.15 -17.97 -13.36
C ASN A 141 -20.49 -19.35 -13.54
N GLU A 142 -20.10 -19.72 -14.77
CA GLU A 142 -19.42 -20.97 -15.04
C GLU A 142 -17.93 -20.85 -14.70
N VAL A 143 -17.44 -21.81 -13.92
CA VAL A 143 -16.03 -21.97 -13.59
C VAL A 143 -15.56 -23.32 -14.07
N ARG A 144 -14.41 -23.33 -14.73
CA ARG A 144 -13.72 -24.55 -15.13
C ARG A 144 -12.38 -24.64 -14.42
N VAL A 145 -12.08 -25.83 -13.90
CA VAL A 145 -10.81 -26.16 -13.25
C VAL A 145 -10.21 -27.36 -13.96
N GLU A 146 -9.07 -27.15 -14.61
CA GLU A 146 -8.29 -28.19 -15.27
C GLU A 146 -6.95 -28.37 -14.53
N GLY A 147 -6.37 -29.56 -14.60
CA GLY A 147 -5.02 -29.77 -14.10
C GLY A 147 -4.68 -31.24 -13.93
N LYS A 148 -3.68 -31.53 -13.10
CA LYS A 148 -3.29 -32.90 -12.75
C LYS A 148 -3.28 -33.06 -11.23
N VAL A 149 -3.97 -34.09 -10.74
CA VAL A 149 -3.95 -34.47 -9.33
C VAL A 149 -3.09 -35.70 -9.13
N ARG A 150 -2.30 -35.73 -8.06
CA ARG A 150 -1.50 -36.89 -7.70
C ARG A 150 -2.35 -37.88 -6.92
N ALA A 151 -2.63 -39.04 -7.52
CA ALA A 151 -3.35 -40.13 -6.88
C ALA A 151 -2.62 -41.46 -7.15
N LEU A 152 -2.48 -42.29 -6.12
CA LEU A 152 -1.84 -43.62 -6.20
C LEU A 152 -0.45 -43.59 -6.86
N GLY A 153 0.34 -42.53 -6.61
CA GLY A 153 1.69 -42.37 -7.15
C GLY A 153 1.77 -41.81 -8.58
N MET A 154 0.65 -41.65 -9.28
CA MET A 154 0.56 -41.13 -10.66
C MET A 154 -0.10 -39.75 -10.70
N ASN A 155 0.12 -39.01 -11.79
CA ASN A 155 -0.55 -37.73 -12.05
C ASN A 155 -1.73 -37.98 -13.00
N LEU A 156 -2.95 -37.85 -12.50
CA LEU A 156 -4.17 -38.05 -13.28
C LEU A 156 -4.73 -36.69 -13.73
N PRO A 157 -5.05 -36.51 -15.02
CA PRO A 157 -5.65 -35.26 -15.48
C PRO A 157 -7.07 -35.13 -14.94
N ILE A 158 -7.42 -33.92 -14.53
CA ILE A 158 -8.74 -33.54 -14.03
C ILE A 158 -9.31 -32.41 -14.90
N ASP A 159 -10.61 -32.47 -15.14
CA ASP A 159 -11.39 -31.40 -15.78
C ASP A 159 -12.74 -31.32 -15.07
N ILE A 160 -12.95 -30.19 -14.39
CA ILE A 160 -14.11 -29.95 -13.54
C ILE A 160 -14.81 -28.71 -14.07
N LYS A 161 -16.09 -28.86 -14.44
CA LYS A 161 -16.95 -27.72 -14.80
C LYS A 161 -18.05 -27.58 -13.76
N GLY A 162 -18.26 -26.38 -13.26
CA GLY A 162 -19.28 -26.08 -12.27
C GLY A 162 -19.74 -24.63 -12.33
N THR A 163 -20.57 -24.24 -11.37
CA THR A 163 -21.12 -22.89 -11.27
C THR A 163 -20.84 -22.29 -9.90
N VAL A 164 -20.58 -20.99 -9.84
CA VAL A 164 -20.38 -20.26 -8.58
C VAL A 164 -21.59 -19.42 -8.18
N SER A 165 -21.83 -19.33 -6.89
CA SER A 165 -22.86 -18.48 -6.26
C SER A 165 -22.40 -18.01 -4.88
N SER A 166 -23.11 -17.06 -4.28
CA SER A 166 -22.95 -16.69 -2.87
C SER A 166 -23.99 -17.42 -2.01
N THR A 167 -23.63 -17.74 -0.77
CA THR A 167 -24.58 -18.24 0.24
C THR A 167 -25.14 -17.09 1.08
N PRO A 168 -26.31 -17.27 1.74
CA PRO A 168 -26.79 -16.29 2.72
C PRO A 168 -25.84 -16.09 3.91
N ALA A 169 -24.93 -17.04 4.17
CA ALA A 169 -23.93 -16.96 5.23
C ALA A 169 -22.68 -16.17 4.82
N GLY A 170 -22.62 -15.62 3.60
CA GLY A 170 -21.49 -14.81 3.14
C GLY A 170 -20.35 -15.63 2.53
N GLU A 171 -20.59 -16.90 2.17
CA GLU A 171 -19.60 -17.79 1.59
C GLU A 171 -19.73 -17.86 0.07
N ILE A 172 -18.65 -18.25 -0.60
CA ILE A 172 -18.68 -18.62 -2.01
C ILE A 172 -19.02 -20.11 -2.10
N ARG A 173 -20.07 -20.44 -2.83
CA ARG A 173 -20.48 -21.81 -3.15
C ARG A 173 -20.11 -22.13 -4.59
N TYR A 174 -19.30 -23.15 -4.77
CA TYR A 174 -19.00 -23.76 -6.07
C TYR A 174 -19.74 -25.09 -6.20
N ASP A 175 -20.78 -25.11 -7.03
CA ASP A 175 -21.53 -26.31 -7.37
C ASP A 175 -20.78 -27.07 -8.47
N LEU A 176 -20.29 -28.25 -8.11
CA LEU A 176 -19.58 -29.10 -9.06
C LEU A 176 -20.60 -29.66 -10.06
N GLY A 177 -20.39 -29.39 -11.34
CA GLY A 177 -21.22 -29.96 -12.40
C GLY A 177 -20.66 -31.30 -12.87
N LYS A 178 -20.11 -31.29 -14.09
CA LYS A 178 -19.48 -32.47 -14.68
C LYS A 178 -18.00 -32.45 -14.33
N ALA A 179 -17.58 -33.39 -13.50
CA ALA A 179 -16.17 -33.64 -13.23
C ALA A 179 -15.69 -34.88 -14.01
N LYS A 180 -14.47 -34.84 -14.53
CA LYS A 180 -13.79 -35.96 -15.19
C LYS A 180 -12.40 -36.16 -14.59
N VAL A 181 -12.01 -37.41 -14.37
CA VAL A 181 -10.66 -37.82 -13.96
C VAL A 181 -10.17 -38.85 -14.95
N ALA A 182 -9.00 -38.62 -15.57
CA ALA A 182 -8.45 -39.50 -16.60
C ALA A 182 -9.46 -39.82 -17.74
N GLY A 183 -10.29 -38.84 -18.11
CA GLY A 183 -11.32 -39.00 -19.14
C GLY A 183 -12.61 -39.71 -18.68
N ILE A 184 -12.62 -40.30 -17.49
CA ILE A 184 -13.78 -40.98 -16.91
C ILE A 184 -14.61 -39.98 -16.10
N GLY A 185 -15.93 -39.97 -16.29
CA GLY A 185 -16.83 -39.11 -15.51
C GLY A 185 -16.79 -39.46 -14.02
N LEU A 186 -16.41 -38.49 -13.19
CA LEU A 186 -16.31 -38.62 -11.73
C LEU A 186 -17.66 -39.03 -11.13
N ASN A 187 -18.77 -38.51 -11.65
CA ASN A 187 -20.12 -38.87 -11.19
C ASN A 187 -20.40 -40.37 -11.40
N GLY A 188 -19.89 -40.97 -12.48
CA GLY A 188 -19.99 -42.41 -12.74
C GLY A 188 -19.05 -43.24 -11.87
N LEU A 189 -17.86 -42.72 -11.58
CA LEU A 189 -16.91 -43.36 -10.66
C LEU A 189 -17.44 -43.33 -9.21
N MET A 190 -18.01 -42.21 -8.78
CA MET A 190 -18.61 -42.01 -7.45
C MET A 190 -19.82 -42.93 -7.23
N SER A 191 -20.70 -43.07 -8.24
CA SER A 191 -21.85 -43.97 -8.16
C SER A 191 -21.46 -45.45 -8.10
N VAL A 192 -20.35 -45.84 -8.73
CA VAL A 192 -19.88 -47.23 -8.76
C VAL A 192 -19.03 -47.59 -7.53
N THR A 193 -18.29 -46.63 -6.96
CA THR A 193 -17.35 -46.86 -5.85
C THR A 193 -17.87 -46.44 -4.47
N GLY A 194 -19.01 -45.74 -4.38
CA GLY A 194 -19.54 -45.20 -3.11
C GLY A 194 -18.67 -44.11 -2.48
N MET A 195 -17.78 -43.50 -3.26
CA MET A 195 -16.94 -42.37 -2.85
C MET A 195 -17.68 -41.05 -3.09
N ASN A 196 -17.67 -40.17 -2.08
CA ASN A 196 -18.20 -38.80 -2.18
C ASN A 196 -17.03 -37.82 -2.34
N LEU A 197 -17.28 -36.61 -2.87
CA LEU A 197 -16.26 -35.57 -3.03
C LEU A 197 -15.54 -35.27 -1.69
N ASP A 198 -16.35 -35.21 -0.63
CA ASP A 198 -15.98 -35.26 0.79
C ASP A 198 -14.85 -36.25 1.09
N LYS A 199 -15.03 -37.52 0.71
CA LYS A 199 -14.05 -38.60 0.96
C LYS A 199 -12.80 -38.48 0.08
N LEU A 200 -12.91 -37.88 -1.10
CA LEU A 200 -11.82 -37.75 -2.08
C LEU A 200 -10.88 -36.59 -1.76
N LEU A 201 -11.43 -35.41 -1.45
CA LEU A 201 -10.63 -34.21 -1.21
C LEU A 201 -10.27 -34.04 0.28
N LYS A 202 -10.93 -34.79 1.19
CA LYS A 202 -10.78 -34.66 2.65
C LYS A 202 -10.95 -33.20 3.14
N LEU A 203 -11.74 -32.39 2.43
CA LEU A 203 -12.01 -30.98 2.74
C LEU A 203 -13.17 -30.87 3.73
N HIS A 204 -12.95 -31.31 4.97
CA HIS A 204 -13.98 -31.28 6.02
C HIS A 204 -13.62 -30.34 7.17
N ASN A 205 -12.77 -29.34 6.92
CA ASN A 205 -12.32 -28.47 7.99
C ASN A 205 -12.81 -27.04 7.76
N PRO A 206 -14.03 -26.70 8.21
CA PRO A 206 -14.52 -25.32 8.20
C PRO A 206 -13.54 -24.33 8.85
N ASN A 207 -12.69 -24.77 9.79
CA ASN A 207 -11.68 -23.92 10.40
C ASN A 207 -10.55 -23.54 9.43
N GLU A 208 -10.32 -24.31 8.36
CA GLU A 208 -9.42 -23.95 7.25
C GLU A 208 -10.09 -22.95 6.28
N GLY A 209 -11.38 -22.65 6.47
CA GLY A 209 -12.17 -21.70 5.67
C GLY A 209 -12.81 -22.31 4.43
N TYR A 210 -12.60 -23.59 4.15
CA TYR A 210 -13.25 -24.29 3.05
C TYR A 210 -13.73 -25.67 3.49
N TYR A 211 -14.87 -26.09 2.97
CA TYR A 211 -15.42 -27.42 3.21
C TYR A 211 -16.30 -27.87 2.05
N SER A 212 -16.48 -29.16 1.89
CA SER A 212 -17.45 -29.71 0.96
C SER A 212 -18.70 -30.21 1.69
N GLN A 213 -19.85 -30.05 1.03
CA GLN A 213 -21.12 -30.62 1.47
C GLN A 213 -21.88 -31.11 0.23
N GLY A 214 -22.07 -32.43 0.13
CA GLY A 214 -22.72 -33.04 -1.03
C GLY A 214 -21.87 -32.88 -2.29
N ASN A 215 -22.38 -32.12 -3.26
CA ASN A 215 -21.71 -31.87 -4.54
C ASN A 215 -21.28 -30.40 -4.71
N SER A 216 -21.07 -29.73 -3.59
CA SER A 216 -20.73 -28.31 -3.56
C SER A 216 -19.52 -28.10 -2.65
N LEU A 217 -18.63 -27.21 -3.06
CA LEU A 217 -17.53 -26.69 -2.25
C LEU A 217 -17.93 -25.31 -1.74
N PHE A 218 -17.75 -25.08 -0.45
CA PHE A 218 -18.00 -23.82 0.23
C PHE A 218 -16.66 -23.21 0.62
N VAL A 219 -16.50 -21.91 0.39
CA VAL A 219 -15.30 -21.14 0.71
C VAL A 219 -15.71 -19.88 1.45
N ASN A 220 -15.34 -19.80 2.72
CA ASN A 220 -15.34 -18.57 3.49
C ASN A 220 -14.06 -17.80 3.14
N LEU A 221 -14.22 -16.73 2.34
CA LEU A 221 -13.08 -15.96 1.84
C LEU A 221 -12.21 -15.41 2.96
N GLY A 222 -12.83 -14.86 4.02
CA GLY A 222 -12.11 -14.28 5.14
C GLY A 222 -11.24 -15.30 5.86
N THR A 223 -11.81 -16.43 6.25
CA THR A 223 -11.07 -17.52 6.92
C THR A 223 -10.01 -18.13 6.02
N THR A 224 -10.31 -18.40 4.74
CA THR A 224 -9.34 -19.00 3.81
C THR A 224 -8.13 -18.10 3.58
N VAL A 225 -8.34 -16.79 3.34
CA VAL A 225 -7.23 -15.85 3.12
C VAL A 225 -6.44 -15.65 4.42
N SER A 226 -7.13 -15.43 5.55
CA SER A 226 -6.46 -15.20 6.85
C SER A 226 -5.59 -16.38 7.31
N ASN A 227 -5.92 -17.60 6.87
CA ASN A 227 -5.17 -18.79 7.22
C ASN A 227 -3.92 -19.00 6.36
N LEU A 228 -3.76 -18.29 5.23
CA LEU A 228 -2.58 -18.43 4.37
C LEU A 228 -1.34 -17.78 4.99
N ASP A 229 -0.19 -18.42 4.78
CA ASP A 229 1.09 -17.83 5.18
C ASP A 229 1.35 -16.56 4.36
N ASP A 230 1.87 -15.51 5.00
CA ASP A 230 2.14 -14.18 4.41
C ASP A 230 0.90 -13.45 3.85
N ALA A 231 -0.29 -13.76 4.36
CA ALA A 231 -1.52 -13.07 4.01
C ALA A 231 -1.96 -12.04 5.08
N ILE A 232 -2.77 -11.08 4.64
CA ILE A 232 -3.51 -10.22 5.57
C ILE A 232 -4.59 -11.04 6.28
N GLY A 233 -4.94 -10.66 7.51
CA GLY A 233 -6.23 -11.07 8.04
C GLY A 233 -7.32 -10.42 7.19
N LEU A 234 -8.38 -11.15 6.85
CA LEU A 234 -9.45 -10.65 6.00
C LEU A 234 -10.80 -10.93 6.64
N GLN A 235 -11.59 -9.88 6.84
CA GLN A 235 -12.98 -9.94 7.20
C GLN A 235 -13.81 -9.37 6.05
N ALA A 236 -14.50 -10.25 5.34
CA ALA A 236 -15.31 -9.92 4.17
C ALA A 236 -16.46 -10.92 4.04
N ASN A 237 -17.71 -10.43 4.00
CA ASN A 237 -18.88 -11.27 3.76
C ASN A 237 -19.35 -11.11 2.30
N VAL A 238 -19.43 -12.23 1.57
CA VAL A 238 -19.76 -12.21 0.14
C VAL A 238 -21.27 -12.25 -0.06
N HIS A 239 -21.84 -11.19 -0.59
CA HIS A 239 -23.26 -11.11 -0.94
C HIS A 239 -23.56 -11.48 -2.39
N GLY A 240 -22.59 -11.30 -3.28
CA GLY A 240 -22.77 -11.59 -4.70
C GLY A 240 -21.50 -12.14 -5.34
N VAL A 241 -21.68 -13.06 -6.28
CA VAL A 241 -20.61 -13.62 -7.10
C VAL A 241 -21.07 -13.60 -8.55
N SER A 242 -20.19 -13.17 -9.44
CA SER A 242 -20.42 -13.31 -10.88
C SER A 242 -19.12 -13.58 -11.62
N THR A 243 -19.20 -14.24 -12.77
CA THR A 243 -18.03 -14.44 -13.65
C THR A 243 -18.26 -13.79 -14.99
N HIS A 244 -17.21 -13.15 -15.52
CA HIS A 244 -17.25 -12.55 -16.84
C HIS A 244 -15.83 -12.46 -17.42
N LEU A 245 -15.63 -13.04 -18.61
CA LEU A 245 -14.42 -12.91 -19.44
C LEU A 245 -13.11 -13.07 -18.65
N GLY A 246 -12.91 -14.23 -18.01
CA GLY A 246 -11.67 -14.51 -17.27
C GLY A 246 -11.58 -13.79 -15.91
N ARG A 247 -12.67 -13.20 -15.41
CA ARG A 247 -12.72 -12.56 -14.09
C ARG A 247 -13.82 -13.16 -13.22
N LEU A 248 -13.50 -13.33 -11.96
CA LEU A 248 -14.46 -13.54 -10.87
C LEU A 248 -14.68 -12.21 -10.19
N GLN A 249 -15.91 -11.72 -10.17
CA GLN A 249 -16.33 -10.53 -9.44
C GLN A 249 -17.06 -10.94 -8.16
N LEU A 250 -16.67 -10.32 -7.06
CA LEU A 250 -17.22 -10.47 -5.73
C LEU A 250 -17.86 -9.15 -5.31
N VAL A 251 -19.07 -9.24 -4.76
CA VAL A 251 -19.75 -8.14 -4.08
C VAL A 251 -19.73 -8.46 -2.59
N VAL A 252 -19.10 -7.58 -1.83
CA VAL A 252 -18.83 -7.76 -0.39
C VAL A 252 -19.52 -6.64 0.38
N GLY A 253 -20.02 -6.96 1.56
CA GLY A 253 -20.53 -5.96 2.49
C GLY A 253 -20.77 -6.55 3.88
N ASP A 254 -20.77 -5.73 4.92
CA ASP A 254 -21.19 -6.17 6.26
C ASP A 254 -22.68 -6.49 6.31
N THR A 255 -23.45 -5.78 5.50
CA THR A 255 -24.89 -5.93 5.34
C THR A 255 -25.27 -6.01 3.86
N PRO A 256 -26.46 -6.55 3.52
CA PRO A 256 -27.00 -6.47 2.17
C PRO A 256 -27.10 -5.03 1.64
N GLU A 257 -27.39 -4.07 2.50
CA GLU A 257 -27.47 -2.65 2.18
C GLU A 257 -26.10 -2.07 1.80
N ASP A 258 -25.04 -2.46 2.52
CA ASP A 258 -23.65 -2.10 2.20
C ASP A 258 -23.21 -2.69 0.86
N ALA A 259 -23.54 -3.96 0.60
CA ALA A 259 -23.28 -4.62 -0.68
C ALA A 259 -24.01 -3.92 -1.85
N ALA A 260 -25.27 -3.55 -1.65
CA ALA A 260 -26.04 -2.79 -2.65
C ALA A 260 -25.47 -1.37 -2.85
N ARG A 261 -24.97 -0.72 -1.79
CA ARG A 261 -24.26 0.56 -1.89
C ARG A 261 -23.00 0.41 -2.74
N ALA A 262 -22.18 -0.60 -2.50
CA ALA A 262 -20.96 -0.84 -3.27
C ALA A 262 -21.22 -0.97 -4.78
N LEU A 263 -22.33 -1.63 -5.17
CA LEU A 263 -22.75 -1.72 -6.57
C LEU A 263 -23.14 -0.36 -7.18
N ARG A 264 -23.81 0.52 -6.41
CA ARG A 264 -24.13 1.88 -6.86
C ARG A 264 -22.88 2.74 -7.02
N GLU A 265 -21.98 2.68 -6.04
CA GLU A 265 -20.73 3.44 -6.06
C GLU A 265 -19.81 3.03 -7.22
N LYS A 266 -19.77 1.72 -7.54
CA LYS A 266 -19.07 1.20 -8.71
C LYS A 266 -19.55 1.81 -10.04
N GLN A 267 -20.84 2.18 -10.15
CA GLN A 267 -21.41 2.71 -11.40
C GLN A 267 -21.08 4.19 -11.63
N GLN A 268 -20.70 4.92 -10.58
CA GLN A 268 -20.35 6.32 -10.71
C GLN A 268 -18.99 6.45 -11.43
N VAL A 269 -18.91 7.29 -12.45
CA VAL A 269 -17.66 7.55 -13.18
C VAL A 269 -16.88 8.64 -12.46
N GLU A 270 -15.79 8.25 -11.79
CA GLU A 270 -14.88 9.14 -11.08
C GLU A 270 -13.43 8.69 -11.33
N PRO A 271 -12.44 9.58 -11.19
CA PRO A 271 -11.04 9.19 -11.26
C PRO A 271 -10.70 8.14 -10.19
N ALA A 272 -9.65 7.35 -10.42
CA ALA A 272 -9.16 6.44 -9.40
C ALA A 272 -8.60 7.22 -8.20
N TYR A 273 -9.03 6.84 -7.00
CA TYR A 273 -8.63 7.52 -5.77
C TYR A 273 -8.62 6.58 -4.59
N VAL A 274 -7.89 6.98 -3.54
CA VAL A 274 -8.04 6.49 -2.16
C VAL A 274 -8.17 7.69 -1.24
N LYS A 275 -9.26 7.74 -0.46
CA LYS A 275 -9.42 8.68 0.65
C LYS A 275 -9.21 7.86 1.92
N ALA A 276 -8.26 8.24 2.74
CA ALA A 276 -8.03 7.56 4.01
C ALA A 276 -8.05 8.56 5.17
N THR A 277 -8.71 8.17 6.24
CA THR A 277 -8.53 8.76 7.56
C THR A 277 -7.65 7.78 8.32
N ALA A 278 -6.38 8.13 8.42
CA ALA A 278 -5.34 7.31 8.99
C ALA A 278 -5.29 7.47 10.51
N GLY A 279 -5.16 6.33 11.19
CA GLY A 279 -4.49 6.25 12.48
C GLY A 279 -3.00 6.55 12.31
N HIS A 280 -2.14 5.62 12.72
CA HIS A 280 -0.70 5.68 12.49
C HIS A 280 -0.32 4.72 11.36
N ALA A 281 0.22 5.23 10.26
CA ALA A 281 0.49 4.44 9.05
C ALA A 281 1.77 4.87 8.32
N TYR A 282 2.45 3.93 7.69
CA TYR A 282 3.40 4.21 6.61
C TYR A 282 2.71 4.08 5.25
N ILE A 283 2.85 5.11 4.43
CA ILE A 283 2.30 5.16 3.07
C ILE A 283 3.33 5.83 2.16
N ASP A 284 3.89 5.10 1.20
CA ASP A 284 4.86 5.63 0.21
C ASP A 284 6.09 6.30 0.86
N GLY A 285 6.56 5.73 1.96
CA GLY A 285 7.68 6.27 2.75
C GLY A 285 7.32 7.45 3.67
N PHE A 286 6.05 7.84 3.77
CA PHE A 286 5.56 8.85 4.70
C PHE A 286 4.96 8.19 5.93
N PHE A 287 5.38 8.66 7.10
CA PHE A 287 4.69 8.36 8.34
C PHE A 287 3.53 9.34 8.50
N LEU A 288 2.29 8.85 8.54
CA LEU A 288 1.12 9.65 8.83
C LEU A 288 0.56 9.30 10.19
N LYS A 289 0.22 10.31 10.98
CA LYS A 289 -0.40 10.16 12.29
C LYS A 289 -1.64 11.03 12.41
N GLU A 290 -2.76 10.39 12.76
CA GLU A 290 -4.06 11.03 13.03
C GLU A 290 -4.49 11.95 11.88
N GLY A 291 -4.25 11.48 10.64
CA GLY A 291 -4.29 12.30 9.45
C GLY A 291 -5.42 11.95 8.49
N LYS A 292 -5.78 12.91 7.64
CA LYS A 292 -6.65 12.70 6.48
C LYS A 292 -5.80 12.87 5.24
N LEU A 293 -5.82 11.88 4.35
CA LEU A 293 -5.09 11.91 3.09
C LEU A 293 -5.97 11.46 1.94
N ASN A 294 -5.69 12.01 0.76
CA ASN A 294 -6.24 11.54 -0.49
C ASN A 294 -5.08 11.16 -1.41
N ILE A 295 -5.14 9.98 -2.02
CA ILE A 295 -4.25 9.54 -3.07
C ILE A 295 -5.06 9.53 -4.35
N TYR A 296 -4.54 10.17 -5.40
CA TYR A 296 -5.16 10.20 -6.71
C TYR A 296 -4.24 9.56 -7.73
N ASP A 297 -4.84 8.87 -8.68
CA ASP A 297 -4.12 8.38 -9.85
C ASP A 297 -3.92 9.51 -10.86
N LEU A 298 -2.68 9.71 -11.30
CA LEU A 298 -2.34 10.64 -12.38
C LEU A 298 -2.53 10.00 -13.76
N THR A 299 -2.62 8.66 -13.83
CA THR A 299 -2.81 7.87 -15.06
C THR A 299 -4.18 7.15 -15.04
N PRO A 300 -5.29 7.85 -15.36
CA PRO A 300 -6.66 7.35 -15.13
C PRO A 300 -7.04 6.07 -15.90
N SER A 301 -6.19 5.56 -16.79
CA SER A 301 -6.41 4.33 -17.55
C SER A 301 -6.13 3.05 -16.76
N THR A 302 -5.45 3.13 -15.61
CA THR A 302 -5.06 1.96 -14.81
C THR A 302 -5.68 1.98 -13.42
N PRO A 303 -5.77 0.84 -12.72
CA PRO A 303 -6.13 0.84 -11.31
C PRO A 303 -5.03 1.47 -10.46
N LEU A 304 -5.41 2.27 -9.47
CA LEU A 304 -4.50 2.83 -8.49
C LEU A 304 -3.97 1.71 -7.58
N GLY A 305 -2.75 1.23 -7.83
CA GLY A 305 -2.09 0.26 -6.95
C GLY A 305 -1.90 0.86 -5.55
N LEU A 306 -2.05 0.09 -4.47
CA LEU A 306 -1.75 0.57 -3.11
C LEU A 306 -0.40 0.08 -2.58
N ASN A 307 0.12 -1.00 -3.15
CA ASN A 307 1.36 -1.65 -2.72
C ASN A 307 2.38 -1.77 -3.87
N VAL A 308 2.27 -0.89 -4.87
CA VAL A 308 3.23 -0.75 -5.97
C VAL A 308 3.84 0.63 -5.84
N VAL A 309 5.17 0.75 -5.84
CA VAL A 309 5.83 2.06 -5.87
C VAL A 309 5.86 2.57 -7.31
N GLY A 310 5.50 3.84 -7.53
CA GLY A 310 5.55 4.43 -8.87
C GLY A 310 5.13 5.90 -8.92
N PRO A 311 5.63 6.68 -9.90
CA PRO A 311 5.47 8.15 -9.98
C PRO A 311 4.07 8.60 -10.41
N GLU A 312 3.13 7.68 -10.60
CA GLU A 312 1.82 7.94 -11.19
C GLU A 312 0.77 8.36 -10.15
N ARG A 313 1.18 8.84 -8.97
CA ARG A 313 0.26 9.18 -7.88
C ARG A 313 0.47 10.60 -7.41
N SER A 314 -0.64 11.25 -7.05
CA SER A 314 -0.60 12.46 -6.25
C SER A 314 -1.16 12.17 -4.86
N ILE A 315 -0.37 12.46 -3.83
CA ILE A 315 -0.80 12.37 -2.43
C ILE A 315 -1.17 13.79 -1.99
N GLN A 316 -2.35 13.95 -1.40
CA GLN A 316 -2.81 15.21 -0.83
C GLN A 316 -3.09 14.99 0.65
N VAL A 317 -2.26 15.56 1.51
CA VAL A 317 -2.51 15.55 2.94
C VAL A 317 -3.44 16.70 3.29
N LYS A 318 -4.61 16.37 3.85
CA LYS A 318 -5.63 17.35 4.25
C LYS A 318 -5.44 17.82 5.68
N SER A 319 -5.03 16.92 6.57
CA SER A 319 -4.74 17.23 7.97
C SER A 319 -3.92 16.13 8.63
N GLY A 320 -3.31 16.42 9.78
CA GLY A 320 -2.61 15.46 10.63
C GLY A 320 -1.11 15.68 10.68
N PHE A 321 -0.40 14.76 11.31
CA PHE A 321 1.06 14.80 11.38
C PHE A 321 1.67 13.96 10.26
N ILE A 322 2.68 14.51 9.59
CA ILE A 322 3.45 13.84 8.55
C ILE A 322 4.91 13.81 9.02
N GLY A 323 5.48 12.62 9.14
CA GLY A 323 6.91 12.41 9.31
C GLY A 323 7.52 11.95 8.00
N ILE A 324 8.61 12.59 7.58
CA ILE A 324 9.44 12.18 6.45
C ILE A 324 10.83 11.90 7.00
N THR A 325 11.38 10.71 6.72
CA THR A 325 12.78 10.41 7.09
C THR A 325 13.73 11.37 6.38
N ASP A 326 14.87 11.66 7.01
CA ASP A 326 15.90 12.52 6.43
C ASP A 326 16.32 12.08 5.01
N ALA A 327 16.56 10.78 4.83
CA ALA A 327 16.95 10.22 3.54
C ALA A 327 15.88 10.44 2.47
N ARG A 328 14.61 10.17 2.80
CA ARG A 328 13.51 10.37 1.85
C ARG A 328 13.29 11.84 1.55
N PHE A 329 13.39 12.71 2.56
CA PHE A 329 13.25 14.16 2.37
C PHE A 329 14.38 14.71 1.51
N GLU A 330 15.61 14.20 1.66
CA GLU A 330 16.73 14.54 0.79
C GLU A 330 16.49 14.14 -0.67
N GLU A 331 15.95 12.95 -0.93
CA GLU A 331 15.53 12.52 -2.27
C GLU A 331 14.48 13.47 -2.86
N LEU A 332 13.42 13.79 -2.11
CA LEU A 332 12.36 14.69 -2.55
C LEU A 332 12.90 16.09 -2.87
N ILE A 333 13.82 16.61 -2.06
CA ILE A 333 14.46 17.89 -2.35
C ILE A 333 15.31 17.81 -3.62
N LYS A 334 16.07 16.73 -3.83
CA LYS A 334 16.87 16.55 -5.06
C LYS A 334 15.98 16.48 -6.30
N ASP A 335 14.78 15.90 -6.18
CA ASP A 335 13.81 15.88 -7.28
C ASP A 335 13.24 17.27 -7.58
N GLU A 336 13.02 18.10 -6.54
CA GLU A 336 12.53 19.47 -6.70
C GLU A 336 13.62 20.46 -7.12
N ILE A 337 14.87 20.22 -6.77
CA ILE A 337 16.02 21.06 -7.13
C ILE A 337 16.64 20.53 -8.44
N GLY A 338 16.36 21.22 -9.54
CA GLY A 338 16.91 20.89 -10.86
C GLY A 338 18.10 21.75 -11.24
N GLU A 339 18.94 21.23 -12.13
CA GLU A 339 19.95 22.05 -12.81
C GLU A 339 19.29 23.14 -13.67
N THR A 340 19.98 24.27 -13.80
CA THR A 340 19.58 25.40 -14.64
C THR A 340 20.80 25.90 -15.42
N ASP A 341 20.59 26.72 -16.45
CA ASP A 341 21.68 27.37 -17.19
C ASP A 341 22.63 28.17 -16.28
N ASP A 342 22.09 28.69 -15.17
CA ASP A 342 22.82 29.50 -14.21
C ASP A 342 23.50 28.66 -13.11
N PHE A 343 23.14 27.38 -12.95
CA PHE A 343 23.50 26.60 -11.78
C PHE A 343 23.52 25.09 -12.09
N THR A 344 24.72 24.50 -12.08
CA THR A 344 24.97 23.10 -12.49
C THR A 344 25.69 22.32 -11.40
N ASP A 345 25.84 21.00 -11.59
CA ASP A 345 26.55 20.09 -10.68
C ASP A 345 26.01 20.16 -9.24
N ILE A 346 24.68 20.17 -9.11
CA ILE A 346 24.01 20.37 -7.83
C ILE A 346 24.11 19.11 -6.98
N ASP A 347 24.56 19.30 -5.74
CA ASP A 347 24.50 18.30 -4.70
C ASP A 347 23.83 18.89 -3.46
N THR A 348 22.91 18.13 -2.87
CA THR A 348 22.16 18.55 -1.68
C THR A 348 22.26 17.47 -0.62
N THR A 349 22.67 17.87 0.59
CA THR A 349 22.79 16.97 1.75
C THR A 349 21.98 17.53 2.92
N LEU A 350 21.16 16.71 3.58
CA LEU A 350 20.38 17.18 4.72
C LEU A 350 21.25 17.44 5.96
N LYS A 351 20.83 18.39 6.80
CA LYS A 351 21.43 18.76 8.08
C LYS A 351 20.34 18.92 9.14
N LYS A 352 20.73 18.92 10.42
CA LYS A 352 19.82 19.08 11.57
C LYS A 352 18.89 20.30 11.47
N ASP A 353 19.36 21.41 10.89
CA ASP A 353 18.59 22.67 10.83
C ASP A 353 18.23 23.09 9.39
N GLY A 354 18.34 22.19 8.41
CA GLY A 354 18.16 22.55 7.01
C GLY A 354 18.77 21.56 6.01
N ALA A 355 19.12 22.04 4.82
CA ALA A 355 19.95 21.34 3.87
C ALA A 355 21.24 22.13 3.58
N HIS A 356 22.23 21.46 3.03
CA HIS A 356 23.43 22.06 2.50
C HIS A 356 23.48 21.81 1.01
N LEU A 357 23.52 22.90 0.24
CA LEU A 357 23.54 22.86 -1.21
C LEU A 357 24.92 23.27 -1.71
N LYS A 358 25.47 22.47 -2.61
CA LYS A 358 26.71 22.73 -3.36
C LYS A 358 26.41 22.67 -4.85
N GLY A 359 27.17 23.43 -5.64
CA GLY A 359 27.14 23.35 -7.10
C GLY A 359 28.03 24.38 -7.75
N LYS A 360 27.79 24.72 -9.01
CA LYS A 360 28.53 25.73 -9.75
C LYS A 360 27.60 26.80 -10.32
N LEU A 361 27.81 28.06 -9.92
CA LEU A 361 27.20 29.21 -10.56
C LEU A 361 27.84 29.46 -11.93
N PHE A 362 27.00 29.70 -12.93
CA PHE A 362 27.40 29.96 -14.31
C PHE A 362 28.32 28.87 -14.88
N GLY A 363 28.11 27.62 -14.46
CA GLY A 363 28.89 26.44 -14.85
C GLY A 363 30.34 26.41 -14.35
N ALA A 364 30.83 27.46 -13.67
CA ALA A 364 32.26 27.61 -13.41
C ALA A 364 32.60 27.95 -11.95
N VAL A 365 31.76 28.71 -11.26
CA VAL A 365 32.08 29.24 -9.92
C VAL A 365 31.52 28.29 -8.85
N PRO A 366 32.36 27.54 -8.14
CA PRO A 366 31.87 26.64 -7.10
C PRO A 366 31.17 27.46 -6.01
N VAL A 367 29.96 27.06 -5.66
CA VAL A 367 29.16 27.68 -4.62
C VAL A 367 28.69 26.69 -3.60
N SER A 368 28.53 27.18 -2.38
CA SER A 368 28.05 26.41 -1.25
C SER A 368 27.19 27.29 -0.36
N MET A 369 26.03 26.79 0.06
CA MET A 369 25.10 27.50 0.92
C MET A 369 24.33 26.54 1.83
N ASN A 370 23.72 27.06 2.89
CA ASN A 370 22.74 26.31 3.67
C ASN A 370 21.34 26.74 3.22
N LEU A 371 20.38 25.82 3.24
CA LEU A 371 18.97 26.07 3.04
C LEU A 371 18.26 25.82 4.37
N THR A 372 17.64 26.83 4.97
CA THR A 372 16.80 26.63 6.15
C THR A 372 15.37 26.33 5.71
N PHE A 373 14.71 25.40 6.39
CA PHE A 373 13.31 25.08 6.13
C PHE A 373 12.38 25.89 7.02
N GLY A 374 11.30 26.38 6.44
CA GLY A 374 10.26 27.09 7.18
C GLY A 374 8.92 26.92 6.48
N ARG A 375 7.97 27.79 6.85
CA ARG A 375 6.66 27.86 6.19
C ARG A 375 6.31 29.28 5.80
N THR A 376 5.48 29.42 4.77
CA THR A 376 4.88 30.71 4.43
C THR A 376 3.66 30.99 5.33
N HIS A 377 3.13 32.21 5.24
CA HIS A 377 1.83 32.55 5.83
C HIS A 377 0.64 31.79 5.20
N GLU A 378 0.82 31.24 3.99
CA GLU A 378 -0.18 30.39 3.31
C GLU A 378 -0.01 28.90 3.65
N GLY A 379 0.91 28.56 4.57
CA GLY A 379 1.17 27.18 4.97
C GLY A 379 1.93 26.35 3.94
N GLN A 380 2.67 26.98 3.02
CA GLN A 380 3.54 26.27 2.07
C GLN A 380 4.92 26.02 2.68
N LEU A 381 5.58 24.92 2.31
CA LEU A 381 6.97 24.65 2.70
C LEU A 381 7.87 25.68 2.01
N MET A 382 8.80 26.28 2.76
CA MET A 382 9.67 27.34 2.26
C MET A 382 11.15 26.98 2.48
N PHE A 383 11.95 27.18 1.43
CA PHE A 383 13.40 27.08 1.45
C PHE A 383 14.02 28.47 1.46
N THR A 384 14.80 28.81 2.48
CA THR A 384 15.50 30.10 2.56
C THR A 384 17.02 29.88 2.47
N PRO A 385 17.70 30.41 1.44
CA PRO A 385 19.14 30.32 1.35
C PRO A 385 19.80 31.19 2.42
N ASN A 386 20.80 30.63 3.09
CA ASN A 386 21.57 31.29 4.14
C ASN A 386 23.07 31.10 3.91
N SER A 387 23.81 32.19 4.15
CA SER A 387 25.28 32.23 4.14
C SER A 387 25.92 31.66 2.86
N PRO A 388 25.53 32.13 1.66
CA PRO A 388 26.10 31.61 0.44
C PRO A 388 27.55 32.04 0.27
N LYS A 389 28.40 31.11 -0.16
CA LYS A 389 29.83 31.32 -0.37
C LYS A 389 30.24 30.85 -1.77
N ALA A 390 31.07 31.62 -2.45
CA ALA A 390 31.81 31.22 -3.64
C ALA A 390 33.21 30.73 -3.26
N ILE A 391 33.69 29.71 -3.97
CA ILE A 391 35.02 29.11 -3.80
C ILE A 391 35.24 28.71 -2.32
N GLY A 392 34.16 28.30 -1.64
CA GLY A 392 34.16 27.85 -0.24
C GLY A 392 34.23 28.95 0.84
N PHE A 393 34.74 30.15 0.55
CA PHE A 393 34.98 31.17 1.59
C PHE A 393 34.54 32.60 1.25
N ILE A 394 34.35 32.95 -0.03
CA ILE A 394 34.00 34.32 -0.43
C ILE A 394 32.49 34.51 -0.23
N PRO A 395 32.01 35.36 0.69
CA PRO A 395 30.58 35.58 0.87
C PRO A 395 29.98 36.17 -0.41
N LEU A 396 28.88 35.58 -0.87
CA LEU A 396 28.13 36.09 -2.01
C LEU A 396 27.01 37.03 -1.54
N PRO A 397 26.68 38.09 -2.30
CA PRO A 397 25.49 38.89 -2.05
C PRO A 397 24.24 37.99 -2.06
N LEU A 398 23.47 38.01 -0.97
CA LEU A 398 22.26 37.19 -0.82
C LEU A 398 21.27 37.42 -1.98
N GLY A 399 21.11 38.66 -2.43
CA GLY A 399 20.21 39.00 -3.55
C GLY A 399 20.56 38.27 -4.85
N LEU A 400 21.86 38.18 -5.18
CA LEU A 400 22.32 37.47 -6.38
C LEU A 400 21.99 35.99 -6.31
N VAL A 401 22.26 35.36 -5.16
CA VAL A 401 22.07 33.92 -4.99
C VAL A 401 20.59 33.56 -4.93
N ARG A 402 19.78 34.40 -4.29
CA ARG A 402 18.35 34.16 -4.08
C ARG A 402 17.57 34.13 -5.38
N GLU A 403 17.87 35.02 -6.33
CA GLU A 403 17.26 34.99 -7.67
C GLU A 403 17.60 33.68 -8.41
N LYS A 404 18.82 33.16 -8.23
CA LYS A 404 19.23 31.90 -8.85
C LYS A 404 18.61 30.69 -8.16
N VAL A 405 18.56 30.67 -6.82
CA VAL A 405 17.92 29.61 -6.04
C VAL A 405 16.42 29.53 -6.35
N GLN A 406 15.75 30.65 -6.62
CA GLN A 406 14.37 30.66 -7.09
C GLN A 406 14.17 29.88 -8.40
N LYS A 407 15.16 29.93 -9.31
CA LYS A 407 15.13 29.19 -10.57
C LYS A 407 15.46 27.70 -10.40
N LEU A 408 16.17 27.34 -9.33
CA LEU A 408 16.56 25.96 -9.05
C LEU A 408 15.38 25.07 -8.67
N VAL A 409 14.40 25.62 -7.96
CA VAL A 409 13.27 24.85 -7.42
C VAL A 409 12.17 24.78 -8.48
N LYS A 410 11.99 23.61 -9.10
CA LYS A 410 11.13 23.40 -10.29
C LYS A 410 9.70 23.90 -10.10
N THR A 411 9.12 23.68 -8.91
CA THR A 411 7.74 24.08 -8.57
C THR A 411 7.68 25.31 -7.66
N GLY A 412 8.83 25.95 -7.44
CA GLY A 412 9.02 27.03 -6.48
C GLY A 412 8.43 28.35 -6.92
N THR A 413 7.80 29.05 -5.99
CA THR A 413 7.38 30.45 -6.15
C THR A 413 8.20 31.36 -5.24
N PRO A 414 8.70 32.51 -5.72
CA PRO A 414 9.37 33.48 -4.86
C PRO A 414 8.50 33.90 -3.68
N TYR A 415 9.02 33.80 -2.45
CA TYR A 415 8.30 34.19 -1.24
C TYR A 415 9.25 34.72 -0.17
N GLY A 416 9.15 36.03 0.14
CA GLY A 416 10.05 36.69 1.08
C GLY A 416 11.51 36.28 0.82
N ASP A 417 12.27 36.05 1.90
CA ASP A 417 13.56 35.34 2.04
C ASP A 417 13.96 34.28 0.99
N GLY A 418 12.98 33.57 0.45
CA GLY A 418 13.22 32.25 -0.09
C GLY A 418 12.29 31.87 -1.23
N VAL A 419 12.03 30.57 -1.30
CA VAL A 419 11.24 29.92 -2.32
C VAL A 419 10.20 29.04 -1.63
N ALA A 420 8.93 29.30 -1.91
CA ALA A 420 7.82 28.51 -1.40
C ALA A 420 7.42 27.45 -2.42
N ILE A 421 7.24 26.22 -1.95
CA ILE A 421 6.73 25.10 -2.74
C ILE A 421 5.38 24.66 -2.20
N LYS A 422 4.46 24.40 -3.13
CA LYS A 422 3.10 23.91 -2.79
C LYS A 422 3.10 22.42 -2.48
N GLY A 423 4.08 21.68 -2.98
CA GLY A 423 4.22 20.25 -2.82
C GLY A 423 5.62 19.78 -3.20
N MET A 424 5.88 18.49 -3.05
CA MET A 424 7.14 17.85 -3.43
C MET A 424 6.85 16.55 -4.19
N SER A 425 7.37 16.40 -5.41
CA SER A 425 7.30 15.16 -6.20
C SER A 425 5.88 14.56 -6.30
N GLY A 426 4.87 15.39 -6.58
CA GLY A 426 3.46 14.97 -6.68
C GLY A 426 2.69 14.97 -5.35
N ILE A 427 3.33 15.36 -4.25
CA ILE A 427 2.74 15.35 -2.91
C ILE A 427 2.36 16.77 -2.51
N ASP A 428 1.06 17.03 -2.41
CA ASP A 428 0.50 18.21 -1.78
C ASP A 428 0.49 17.99 -0.26
N LEU A 429 1.32 18.76 0.46
CA LEU A 429 1.49 18.67 1.90
C LEU A 429 0.35 19.36 2.68
N GLY A 430 -0.61 19.97 1.97
CA GLY A 430 -1.70 20.73 2.58
C GLY A 430 -1.22 22.07 3.18
N TYR A 431 -1.99 22.61 4.12
CA TYR A 431 -1.60 23.81 4.85
C TYR A 431 -0.73 23.41 6.04
N ILE A 432 0.57 23.64 5.94
CA ILE A 432 1.54 23.35 7.01
C ILE A 432 1.41 24.42 8.10
N SER A 433 0.91 24.03 9.26
CA SER A 433 0.79 24.90 10.44
C SER A 433 2.08 24.92 11.26
N GLN A 434 2.81 23.79 11.27
CA GLN A 434 4.07 23.64 11.99
C GLN A 434 5.05 22.72 11.23
N LEU A 435 6.35 22.98 11.36
CA LEU A 435 7.44 22.23 10.74
C LEU A 435 8.61 22.15 11.74
N VAL A 436 9.08 20.94 12.04
CA VAL A 436 10.19 20.70 12.97
C VAL A 436 11.07 19.58 12.42
N HIS A 437 12.40 19.74 12.49
CA HIS A 437 13.33 18.63 12.29
C HIS A 437 13.63 18.02 13.67
N GLN A 438 13.27 16.75 13.86
CA GLN A 438 13.54 16.02 15.09
C GLN A 438 13.90 14.57 14.81
N ASN A 439 15.02 14.12 15.41
CA ASN A 439 15.41 12.71 15.49
C ASN A 439 15.50 11.96 14.14
N GLY A 440 16.00 12.63 13.11
CA GLY A 440 16.14 12.06 11.76
C GLY A 440 14.88 12.14 10.91
N TYR A 441 13.91 12.95 11.34
CA TYR A 441 12.66 13.21 10.64
C TYR A 441 12.42 14.69 10.45
N ILE A 442 11.87 15.03 9.29
CA ILE A 442 11.12 16.26 9.08
C ILE A 442 9.67 15.99 9.42
N VAL A 443 9.19 16.65 10.48
CA VAL A 443 7.84 16.49 11.03
C VAL A 443 7.03 17.73 10.69
N MET A 444 5.90 17.52 10.04
CA MET A 444 4.95 18.57 9.68
C MET A 444 3.61 18.32 10.34
N GLU A 445 2.95 19.39 10.77
CA GLU A 445 1.54 19.39 11.10
C GLU A 445 0.79 20.05 9.95
N ALA A 446 -0.05 19.29 9.26
CA ALA A 446 -0.96 19.77 8.24
C ALA A 446 -2.34 20.03 8.85
N THR A 447 -2.97 21.14 8.50
CA THR A 447 -4.36 21.44 8.89
C THR A 447 -5.20 21.79 7.67
N GLU A 448 -6.53 21.79 7.82
CA GLU A 448 -7.39 22.35 6.79
C GLU A 448 -7.08 23.85 6.64
N LYS A 449 -7.08 24.35 5.40
CA LYS A 449 -6.78 25.76 5.13
C LYS A 449 -7.82 26.61 5.88
N PRO A 450 -7.40 27.65 6.64
CA PRO A 450 -8.33 28.54 7.31
C PRO A 450 -9.31 29.11 6.28
N GLN A 451 -10.62 28.95 6.52
CA GLN A 451 -11.63 29.63 5.71
C GLN A 451 -11.40 31.13 5.89
N GLN A 452 -11.16 31.85 4.78
CA GLN A 452 -11.07 33.30 4.80
C GLN A 452 -12.50 33.83 5.06
N ASN A 453 -12.77 34.20 6.31
CA ASN A 453 -14.01 34.87 6.71
C ASN A 453 -14.03 36.33 6.23
#